data_AF-A0A3D5NXS2-F1
#
_entry.id   AF-A0A3D5NXS2-F1
#
_cell.length_a   1.000
_cell.length_b   1.000
_cell.length_c   1.000
_cell.angle_alpha   90.00
_cell.angle_beta   90.00
_cell.angle_gamma   90.00
#
_symmetry.space_group_name_H-M   'P 1'
#
loop_
_entity.id
_entity.type
_entity.pdbx_description
1 polymer ?
#
loop_
_entity_poly.entity_id
_entity_poly.type
_entity_poly.pdbx_seq_one_letter_code
_entity_poly.pdbx_strand_id
1 'polypeptide(L)'
;IIWMWNAGPWMSAALDFGQWKMAATLFSNLTQQVLHRGAVGTLAEVSDAWPQSDGQVRLSGTVTQAWSLGEYLRVLYQDILGFRPLAGGGQQPDELTLQPRLLSHLKQVAFTGYAFGDSIVVDYEDSEEAFIINLRRSHSDAVVLTVDFVQGDLGYVIHGHWASRQIRIRFEKQMRQWTVPEKFTNQAIKTSPFQYASVQVPLCVVQPNLAVQSLSGPGHRLLKQSEVKKNAPAQDAQLIFNQVDSAGDDHGDNGQFTYPTNQQFQPGIADITSLQIWEHSENLTFRLTFSNLVDPGWHPEYGYQLTYVAIGLDSGPGGAVQIGKNGGTTFPHNFTANRTVYVSGGIQIHDEAGKILAEYMPLDEWGAIGDVSLKQVQFSLPRELFPTRLESVKWLAAVGLQDDHGGAGLGDFRVVEVLPSEWSGGGNSIPTIGNVYDWLAE
;
A
#
# COMPACT_ATOMS: atom_id res chain seq x y z
N ILE A 1 2.40 5.64 -5.73
CA ILE A 1 2.71 5.90 -4.30
C ILE A 1 3.73 7.02 -4.18
N ILE A 2 3.66 7.82 -3.13
CA ILE A 2 4.60 8.90 -2.80
C ILE A 2 5.10 8.66 -1.39
N TRP A 3 6.42 8.55 -1.23
CA TRP A 3 7.05 8.52 0.09
C TRP A 3 7.03 9.90 0.72
N MET A 4 6.47 10.00 1.93
CA MET A 4 6.21 11.31 2.54
C MET A 4 7.49 12.07 2.91
N TRP A 5 8.56 11.37 3.29
CA TRP A 5 9.85 11.98 3.63
C TRP A 5 10.49 12.78 2.48
N ASN A 6 10.15 12.47 1.21
CA ASN A 6 10.65 13.24 0.04
C ASN A 6 10.25 14.71 0.08
N ALA A 7 9.18 15.06 0.82
CA ALA A 7 8.79 16.44 1.02
C ALA A 7 9.89 17.25 1.71
N GLY A 8 10.69 16.63 2.59
CA GLY A 8 11.77 17.29 3.34
C GLY A 8 12.85 17.89 2.42
N PRO A 9 13.62 17.05 1.70
CA PRO A 9 14.67 17.53 0.80
C PRO A 9 14.13 18.47 -0.29
N TRP A 10 12.90 18.22 -0.75
CA TRP A 10 12.25 19.09 -1.72
C TRP A 10 11.97 20.49 -1.15
N MET A 11 11.46 20.58 0.09
CA MET A 11 11.24 21.87 0.76
C MET A 11 12.55 22.60 1.01
N SER A 12 13.63 21.90 1.42
CA SER A 12 14.95 22.51 1.60
C SER A 12 15.41 23.20 0.30
N ALA A 13 15.34 22.50 -0.84
CA ALA A 13 15.67 23.07 -2.14
C ALA A 13 14.73 24.23 -2.53
N ALA A 14 13.43 24.06 -2.32
CA ALA A 14 12.44 25.11 -2.61
C ALA A 14 12.75 26.41 -1.85
N LEU A 15 13.12 26.30 -0.57
CA LEU A 15 13.53 27.43 0.26
C LEU A 15 14.83 28.06 -0.28
N ASP A 16 15.84 27.27 -0.63
CA ASP A 16 17.11 27.80 -1.17
C ASP A 16 16.94 28.58 -2.49
N PHE A 17 15.96 28.21 -3.31
CA PHE A 17 15.65 28.89 -4.59
C PHE A 17 14.52 29.94 -4.49
N GLY A 18 14.08 30.30 -3.29
CA GLY A 18 13.08 31.35 -3.08
C GLY A 18 11.63 30.95 -3.39
N GLN A 19 11.32 29.65 -3.46
CA GLN A 19 9.98 29.09 -3.72
C GLN A 19 9.12 29.02 -2.46
N TRP A 20 9.08 30.12 -1.68
CA TRP A 20 8.48 30.19 -0.35
C TRP A 20 7.03 29.71 -0.31
N LYS A 21 6.22 30.10 -1.29
CA LYS A 21 4.79 29.75 -1.34
C LYS A 21 4.58 28.24 -1.49
N MET A 22 5.44 27.57 -2.26
CA MET A 22 5.30 26.14 -2.49
C MET A 22 5.79 25.35 -1.28
N ALA A 23 6.92 25.75 -0.68
CA ALA A 23 7.38 25.18 0.59
C ALA A 23 6.34 25.34 1.70
N ALA A 24 5.73 26.53 1.84
CA ALA A 24 4.67 26.79 2.80
C ALA A 24 3.44 25.91 2.58
N THR A 25 3.03 25.71 1.33
CA THR A 25 1.89 24.85 0.98
C THR A 25 2.15 23.41 1.42
N LEU A 26 3.32 22.86 1.08
CA LEU A 26 3.67 21.48 1.41
C LEU A 26 3.83 21.29 2.92
N PHE A 27 4.54 22.21 3.59
CA PHE A 27 4.70 22.17 5.04
C PHE A 27 3.35 22.26 5.79
N SER A 28 2.42 23.10 5.31
CA SER A 28 1.08 23.21 5.88
C SER A 28 0.27 21.93 5.67
N ASN A 29 0.38 21.30 4.49
CA ASN A 29 -0.25 20.02 4.23
C ASN A 29 0.26 18.92 5.17
N LEU A 30 1.58 18.80 5.35
CA LEU A 30 2.16 17.85 6.31
C LEU A 30 1.73 18.15 7.74
N THR A 31 1.69 19.43 8.12
CA THR A 31 1.22 19.85 9.45
C THR A 31 -0.24 19.46 9.68
N GLN A 32 -1.11 19.63 8.68
CA GLN A 32 -2.50 19.18 8.75
C GLN A 32 -2.59 17.67 8.95
N GLN A 33 -1.73 16.90 8.27
CA GLN A 33 -1.71 15.45 8.43
C GLN A 33 -1.24 15.06 9.83
N VAL A 34 -0.13 15.63 10.32
CA VAL A 34 0.37 15.40 11.70
C VAL A 34 -0.69 15.68 12.75
N LEU A 35 -1.49 16.75 12.58
CA LEU A 35 -2.48 17.15 13.58
C LEU A 35 -3.81 16.39 13.47
N HIS A 36 -4.20 15.95 12.28
CA HIS A 36 -5.59 15.58 12.00
C HIS A 36 -5.82 14.36 11.09
N ARG A 37 -4.78 13.71 10.54
CA ARG A 37 -4.97 12.56 9.62
C ARG A 37 -4.06 11.39 9.97
N GLY A 38 -4.54 10.17 9.73
CA GLY A 38 -3.81 8.95 10.06
C GLY A 38 -3.63 8.81 11.57
N ALA A 39 -2.41 8.51 12.01
CA ALA A 39 -2.05 8.54 13.42
C ALA A 39 -1.64 9.98 13.82
N VAL A 40 -2.43 10.61 14.70
CA VAL A 40 -2.15 11.98 15.19
C VAL A 40 -0.80 12.03 15.91
N GLY A 41 -0.02 13.06 15.62
CA GLY A 41 1.33 13.26 16.17
C GLY A 41 2.46 12.64 15.34
N THR A 42 2.15 12.05 14.18
CA THR A 42 3.15 11.42 13.31
C THR A 42 2.78 11.56 11.83
N LEU A 43 3.60 11.00 10.94
CA LEU A 43 3.36 10.91 9.50
C LEU A 43 3.39 9.46 9.04
N ALA A 44 2.54 9.14 8.07
CA ALA A 44 2.57 7.85 7.40
C ALA A 44 3.82 7.73 6.51
N GLU A 45 4.19 6.50 6.19
CA GLU A 45 5.31 6.18 5.29
C GLU A 45 5.05 6.64 3.86
N VAL A 46 3.89 6.27 3.32
CA VAL A 46 3.51 6.55 1.94
C VAL A 46 2.08 7.06 1.84
N SER A 47 1.83 7.76 0.75
CA SER A 47 0.48 8.12 0.30
C SER A 47 0.27 7.71 -1.14
N ASP A 48 -0.99 7.64 -1.57
CA ASP A 48 -1.31 7.55 -2.98
C ASP A 48 -0.76 8.76 -3.73
N ALA A 49 -0.32 8.54 -4.98
CA ALA A 49 0.11 9.65 -5.83
C ALA A 49 -1.07 10.48 -6.36
N TRP A 50 -2.28 9.93 -6.25
CA TRP A 50 -3.50 10.51 -6.76
C TRP A 50 -4.48 10.77 -5.61
N PRO A 51 -5.11 11.95 -5.55
CA PRO A 51 -6.17 12.19 -4.60
C PRO A 51 -7.41 11.36 -4.94
N GLN A 52 -8.17 10.99 -3.91
CA GLN A 52 -9.50 10.43 -4.06
C GLN A 52 -10.51 11.50 -4.46
N SER A 53 -11.78 11.10 -4.65
CA SER A 53 -12.87 12.00 -5.05
C SER A 53 -13.15 13.13 -4.05
N ASP A 54 -12.73 12.98 -2.79
CA ASP A 54 -12.79 13.99 -1.74
C ASP A 54 -11.59 14.97 -1.76
N GLY A 55 -10.65 14.79 -2.69
CA GLY A 55 -9.44 15.57 -2.82
C GLY A 55 -8.29 15.15 -1.88
N GLN A 56 -8.48 14.12 -1.05
CA GLN A 56 -7.46 13.62 -0.13
C GLN A 56 -6.71 12.43 -0.72
N VAL A 57 -5.42 12.32 -0.45
CA VAL A 57 -4.67 11.09 -0.74
C VAL A 57 -4.93 10.04 0.33
N ARG A 58 -5.02 8.77 -0.06
CA ARG A 58 -5.03 7.64 0.88
C ARG A 58 -3.65 7.51 1.51
N LEU A 59 -3.60 7.34 2.83
CA LEU A 59 -2.36 7.03 3.55
C LEU A 59 -2.20 5.51 3.63
N SER A 60 -0.97 5.03 3.51
CA SER A 60 -0.66 3.61 3.53
C SER A 60 0.77 3.35 4.03
N GLY A 61 1.17 2.08 4.06
CA GLY A 61 2.42 1.63 4.66
C GLY A 61 2.41 1.80 6.17
N THR A 62 3.59 2.01 6.75
CA THR A 62 3.75 2.23 8.18
C THR A 62 3.01 3.51 8.62
N VAL A 63 2.02 3.36 9.51
CA VAL A 63 1.18 4.48 10.00
C VAL A 63 1.95 5.52 10.82
N THR A 64 3.10 5.14 11.38
CA THR A 64 4.04 6.01 12.09
C THR A 64 5.46 5.81 11.58
N GLN A 65 5.86 6.59 10.59
CA GLN A 65 7.20 6.48 10.03
C GLN A 65 8.13 7.54 10.62
N ALA A 66 9.10 7.08 11.41
CA ALA A 66 10.06 7.96 12.08
C ALA A 66 10.86 8.82 11.09
N TRP A 67 11.16 8.32 9.89
CA TRP A 67 11.89 9.07 8.88
C TRP A 67 11.08 10.25 8.32
N SER A 68 9.80 10.04 7.95
CA SER A 68 8.93 11.12 7.46
C SER A 68 8.71 12.20 8.51
N LEU A 69 8.46 11.81 9.77
CA LEU A 69 8.36 12.76 10.87
C LEU A 69 9.69 13.48 11.13
N GLY A 70 10.80 12.76 11.06
CA GLY A 70 12.15 13.30 11.20
C GLY A 70 12.45 14.36 10.15
N GLU A 71 12.12 14.11 8.87
CA GLU A 71 12.29 15.10 7.80
C GLU A 71 11.39 16.32 7.98
N TYR A 72 10.14 16.13 8.43
CA TYR A 72 9.26 17.25 8.78
C TYR A 72 9.87 18.16 9.86
N LEU A 73 10.38 17.56 10.94
CA LEU A 73 11.04 18.30 12.02
C LEU A 73 12.37 18.93 11.56
N ARG A 74 13.16 18.22 10.76
CA ARG A 74 14.42 18.72 10.20
C ARG A 74 14.18 19.98 9.37
N VAL A 75 13.17 19.98 8.49
CA VAL A 75 12.82 21.16 7.70
C VAL A 75 12.39 22.32 8.59
N LEU A 76 11.58 22.08 9.62
CA LEU A 76 11.20 23.13 10.55
C LEU A 76 12.44 23.77 11.21
N TYR A 77 13.31 22.96 11.83
CA TYR A 77 14.45 23.46 12.59
C TYR A 77 15.58 24.02 11.72
N GLN A 78 15.99 23.28 10.70
CA GLN A 78 17.19 23.62 9.93
C GLN A 78 16.89 24.52 8.74
N ASP A 79 15.73 24.40 8.11
CA ASP A 79 15.45 25.12 6.85
C ASP A 79 14.53 26.34 7.07
N ILE A 80 13.45 26.21 7.84
CA ILE A 80 12.52 27.33 8.11
C ILE A 80 13.09 28.24 9.20
N LEU A 81 13.39 27.70 10.38
CA LEU A 81 14.03 28.44 11.47
C LEU A 81 15.51 28.73 11.20
N GLY A 82 16.13 27.95 10.31
CA GLY A 82 17.49 28.21 9.85
C GLY A 82 18.59 27.84 10.84
N PHE A 83 18.30 27.06 11.88
CA PHE A 83 19.29 26.72 12.90
C PHE A 83 20.16 25.56 12.44
N ARG A 84 21.39 25.86 12.00
CA ARG A 84 22.30 24.90 11.37
C ARG A 84 23.65 24.88 12.11
N PRO A 85 23.79 24.05 13.14
CA PRO A 85 25.06 23.88 13.82
C PRO A 85 25.98 22.93 13.03
N LEU A 86 27.25 23.30 12.92
CA LEU A 86 28.33 22.47 12.40
C LEU A 86 29.39 22.35 13.48
N ALA A 87 29.49 21.17 14.11
CA ALA A 87 30.51 20.91 15.11
C ALA A 87 31.89 20.91 14.44
N GLY A 88 32.81 21.70 14.97
CA GLY A 88 34.19 21.76 14.53
C GLY A 88 34.90 20.44 14.81
N GLY A 89 35.67 19.95 13.83
CA GLY A 89 36.57 18.82 14.00
C GLY A 89 38.01 19.28 14.20
N GLY A 90 38.70 18.78 15.23
CA GLY A 90 40.15 18.98 15.41
C GLY A 90 40.56 20.44 15.61
N GLN A 91 41.07 21.09 14.54
CA GLN A 91 41.55 22.49 14.54
C GLN A 91 40.51 23.52 14.05
N GLN A 92 39.33 23.08 13.59
CA GLN A 92 38.28 24.00 13.13
C GLN A 92 37.36 24.41 14.28
N PRO A 93 36.96 25.69 14.37
CA PRO A 93 36.02 26.15 15.38
C PRO A 93 34.60 25.63 15.11
N ASP A 94 33.79 25.52 16.16
CA ASP A 94 32.35 25.31 16.05
C ASP A 94 31.68 26.47 15.31
N GLU A 95 30.80 26.14 14.36
CA GLU A 95 30.09 27.13 13.55
C GLU A 95 28.58 26.98 13.69
N LEU A 96 27.91 28.06 14.10
CA LEU A 96 26.46 28.18 14.01
C LEU A 96 26.09 29.05 12.82
N THR A 97 25.41 28.45 11.83
CA THR A 97 24.71 29.22 10.81
C THR A 97 23.26 29.43 11.22
N LEU A 98 22.83 30.69 11.19
CA LEU A 98 21.43 31.09 11.24
C LEU A 98 21.00 31.55 9.86
N GLN A 99 20.17 30.75 9.20
CA GLN A 99 19.66 31.02 7.87
C GLN A 99 18.13 31.06 7.88
N PRO A 100 17.51 32.03 8.59
CA PRO A 100 16.06 32.05 8.76
C PRO A 100 15.38 32.26 7.41
N ARG A 101 14.47 31.34 7.08
CA ARG A 101 13.58 31.39 5.91
C ARG A 101 12.13 31.27 6.37
N LEU A 102 11.76 32.16 7.31
CA LEU A 102 10.47 32.10 7.98
C LEU A 102 9.31 32.13 6.99
N LEU A 103 8.31 31.27 7.23
CA LEU A 103 7.05 31.36 6.51
C LEU A 103 6.40 32.72 6.81
N SER A 104 5.69 33.29 5.83
CA SER A 104 5.24 34.70 5.88
C SER A 104 4.39 35.07 7.11
N HIS A 105 3.70 34.10 7.72
CA HIS A 105 2.87 34.28 8.90
C HIS A 105 3.66 34.21 10.23
N LEU A 106 4.91 33.74 10.22
CA LEU A 106 5.77 33.65 11.40
C LEU A 106 6.51 34.97 11.60
N LYS A 107 5.92 35.88 12.38
CA LYS A 107 6.50 37.21 12.66
C LYS A 107 7.32 37.27 13.94
N GLN A 108 6.97 36.45 14.92
CA GLN A 108 7.69 36.32 16.17
C GLN A 108 7.88 34.84 16.43
N VAL A 109 9.13 34.42 16.59
CA VAL A 109 9.45 33.01 16.78
C VAL A 109 10.50 32.89 17.87
N ALA A 110 10.20 32.08 18.87
CA ALA A 110 11.13 31.73 19.93
C ALA A 110 11.34 30.22 19.94
N PHE A 111 12.60 29.78 19.97
CA PHE A 111 12.95 28.36 20.05
C PHE A 111 14.27 28.16 20.77
N THR A 112 14.56 26.92 21.15
CA THR A 112 15.85 26.51 21.69
C THR A 112 16.49 25.51 20.74
N GLY A 113 17.67 25.87 20.22
CA GLY A 113 18.53 24.96 19.50
C GLY A 113 19.59 24.36 20.43
N TYR A 114 19.91 23.09 20.24
CA TYR A 114 20.94 22.40 21.02
C TYR A 114 22.14 22.13 20.12
N ALA A 115 23.31 22.64 20.50
CA ALA A 115 24.54 22.52 19.72
C ALA A 115 25.77 22.71 20.62
N PHE A 116 26.88 22.05 20.29
CA PHE A 116 28.17 22.24 20.97
C PHE A 116 28.13 21.98 22.49
N GLY A 117 27.23 21.11 22.95
CA GLY A 117 26.99 20.90 24.39
C GLY A 117 26.30 22.08 25.10
N ASP A 118 25.75 23.04 24.35
CA ASP A 118 25.03 24.21 24.86
C ASP A 118 23.56 24.21 24.40
N SER A 119 22.75 24.98 25.11
CA SER A 119 21.38 25.34 24.74
C SER A 119 21.36 26.81 24.30
N ILE A 120 21.00 27.06 23.06
CA ILE A 120 20.96 28.39 22.46
C ILE A 120 19.50 28.78 22.25
N VAL A 121 19.01 29.70 23.07
CA VAL A 121 17.70 30.32 22.90
C VAL A 121 17.80 31.36 21.79
N VAL A 122 16.90 31.26 20.83
CA VAL A 122 16.82 32.12 19.66
C VAL A 122 15.45 32.77 19.62
N ASP A 123 15.43 34.10 19.56
CA ASP A 123 14.22 34.89 19.37
C ASP A 123 14.35 35.70 18.07
N TYR A 124 13.47 35.43 17.11
CA TYR A 124 13.33 36.19 15.88
C TYR A 124 12.13 37.14 15.97
N GLU A 125 12.32 38.38 15.53
CA GLU A 125 11.24 39.35 15.33
C GLU A 125 11.34 39.95 13.92
N ASP A 126 10.31 39.72 13.11
CA ASP A 126 10.17 40.22 11.75
C ASP A 126 9.10 41.32 11.71
N SER A 127 9.52 42.58 11.63
CA SER A 127 8.63 43.75 11.48
C SER A 127 8.80 44.39 10.09
N GLU A 128 7.99 45.41 9.78
CA GLU A 128 8.17 46.18 8.54
C GLU A 128 9.49 46.96 8.52
N GLU A 129 9.96 47.39 9.69
CA GLU A 129 11.18 48.19 9.84
C GLU A 129 12.43 47.33 9.83
N ALA A 130 12.39 46.19 10.52
CA ALA A 130 13.60 45.44 10.86
C ALA A 130 13.38 43.93 10.96
N PHE A 131 14.48 43.19 10.82
CA PHE A 131 14.57 41.81 11.27
C PHE A 131 15.56 41.73 12.44
N ILE A 132 15.12 41.19 13.57
CA ILE A 132 15.91 41.14 14.81
C ILE A 132 16.15 39.68 15.18
N ILE A 133 17.40 39.38 15.53
CA ILE A 133 17.83 38.09 16.07
C ILE A 133 18.40 38.34 17.45
N ASN A 134 17.77 37.77 18.48
CA ASN A 134 18.36 37.70 19.81
C ASN A 134 18.81 36.26 20.06
N LEU A 135 20.07 36.09 20.46
CA LEU A 135 20.61 34.81 20.87
C LEU A 135 21.02 34.88 22.32
N ARG A 136 20.69 33.84 23.08
CA ARG A 136 21.12 33.64 24.47
C ARG A 136 21.61 32.22 24.65
N ARG A 137 22.71 32.03 25.36
CA ARG A 137 23.31 30.72 25.60
C ARG A 137 23.98 30.64 26.97
N SER A 138 24.26 29.44 27.46
CA SER A 138 24.81 29.24 28.80
C SER A 138 26.30 29.56 28.85
N HIS A 139 27.02 29.22 27.78
CA HIS A 139 28.47 29.35 27.70
C HIS A 139 28.90 30.64 26.98
N SER A 140 30.18 30.98 27.08
CA SER A 140 30.76 32.16 26.39
C SER A 140 31.94 31.81 25.49
N ASP A 141 32.22 30.51 25.31
CA ASP A 141 33.27 30.03 24.43
C ASP A 141 33.05 30.54 23.00
N ALA A 142 34.13 30.93 22.34
CA ALA A 142 34.02 31.53 21.01
C ALA A 142 33.44 30.53 20.01
N VAL A 143 32.33 30.90 19.37
CA VAL A 143 31.74 30.19 18.24
C VAL A 143 31.77 31.09 17.02
N VAL A 144 31.99 30.50 15.85
CA VAL A 144 31.75 31.20 14.59
C VAL A 144 30.24 31.31 14.41
N LEU A 145 29.74 32.52 14.18
CA LEU A 145 28.33 32.76 13.91
C LEU A 145 28.21 33.36 12.51
N THR A 146 27.49 32.64 11.66
CA THR A 146 27.11 33.08 10.31
C THR A 146 25.62 33.38 10.30
N VAL A 147 25.22 34.57 9.85
CA VAL A 147 23.82 34.91 9.57
C VAL A 147 23.66 35.07 8.07
N ASP A 148 22.90 34.18 7.45
CA ASP A 148 22.52 34.24 6.04
C ASP A 148 21.05 34.67 5.95
N PHE A 149 20.84 35.89 5.47
CA PHE A 149 19.53 36.51 5.41
C PHE A 149 19.24 37.03 4.00
N VAL A 150 18.00 36.88 3.57
CA VAL A 150 17.54 37.35 2.25
C VAL A 150 16.47 38.41 2.45
N GLN A 151 16.66 39.57 1.81
CA GLN A 151 15.66 40.64 1.78
C GLN A 151 15.52 41.16 0.35
N GLY A 152 14.31 41.03 -0.21
CA GLY A 152 14.07 41.43 -1.59
C GLY A 152 14.98 40.68 -2.54
N ASP A 153 15.72 41.39 -3.38
CA ASP A 153 16.61 40.86 -4.40
C ASP A 153 18.05 40.59 -3.93
N LEU A 154 18.34 40.75 -2.63
CA LEU A 154 19.68 40.65 -2.08
C LEU A 154 19.76 39.61 -0.95
N GLY A 155 20.83 38.84 -0.99
CA GLY A 155 21.32 38.03 0.12
C GLY A 155 22.42 38.76 0.89
N TYR A 156 22.40 38.60 2.20
CA TYR A 156 23.34 39.16 3.15
C TYR A 156 23.93 38.03 3.97
N VAL A 157 25.25 37.87 3.91
CA VAL A 157 25.98 36.94 4.76
C VAL A 157 26.83 37.75 5.70
N ILE A 158 26.49 37.70 6.98
CA ILE A 158 27.33 38.22 8.06
C ILE A 158 28.06 37.03 8.66
N HIS A 159 29.37 37.14 8.78
CA HIS A 159 30.20 36.11 9.39
C HIS A 159 31.11 36.75 10.43
N GLY A 160 31.32 36.10 11.57
CA GLY A 160 32.20 36.62 12.62
C GLY A 160 32.25 35.71 13.83
N HIS A 161 32.98 36.15 14.84
CA HIS A 161 33.18 35.40 16.09
C HIS A 161 32.27 35.94 17.18
N TRP A 162 31.54 35.05 17.84
CA TRP A 162 30.67 35.37 18.96
C TRP A 162 31.17 34.72 20.25
N ALA A 163 31.62 35.54 21.20
CA ALA A 163 32.19 35.11 22.48
C ALA A 163 31.48 35.77 23.69
N SER A 164 30.16 35.78 23.69
CA SER A 164 29.34 36.23 24.83
C SER A 164 28.14 35.31 25.06
N ARG A 165 27.48 35.46 26.23
CA ARG A 165 26.24 34.72 26.56
C ARG A 165 24.99 35.25 25.86
N GLN A 166 25.07 36.47 25.32
CA GLN A 166 23.97 37.09 24.59
C GLN A 166 24.49 37.98 23.47
N ILE A 167 23.76 38.01 22.37
CA ILE A 167 23.98 38.92 21.24
C ILE A 167 22.63 39.29 20.63
N ARG A 168 22.51 40.55 20.21
CA ARG A 168 21.36 41.06 19.46
C ARG A 168 21.86 41.59 18.13
N ILE A 169 21.33 41.04 17.04
CA ILE A 169 21.64 41.45 15.68
C ILE A 169 20.36 42.07 15.10
N ARG A 170 20.48 43.24 14.47
CA ARG A 170 19.36 43.94 13.85
C ARG A 170 19.68 44.26 12.39
N PHE A 171 18.78 43.89 11.48
CA PHE A 171 18.81 44.32 10.09
C PHE A 171 17.73 45.36 9.83
N GLU A 172 18.11 46.58 9.46
CA GLU A 172 17.18 47.62 9.04
C GLU A 172 16.80 47.43 7.58
N LYS A 173 15.53 47.13 7.31
CA LYS A 173 15.06 46.76 5.97
C LYS A 173 15.07 47.93 4.99
N GLN A 174 14.74 49.13 5.46
CA GLN A 174 14.74 50.34 4.63
C GLN A 174 16.17 50.76 4.25
N MET A 175 17.06 50.80 5.23
CA MET A 175 18.47 51.19 5.03
C MET A 175 19.31 50.07 4.44
N ARG A 176 18.82 48.82 4.47
CA ARG A 176 19.54 47.60 4.07
C ARG A 176 20.87 47.43 4.81
N GLN A 177 20.86 47.72 6.11
CA GLN A 177 22.05 47.79 6.96
C GLN A 177 21.93 46.93 8.21
N TRP A 178 23.06 46.39 8.65
CA TRP A 178 23.15 45.61 9.88
C TRP A 178 23.71 46.45 11.03
N THR A 179 23.09 46.29 12.20
CA THR A 179 23.63 46.73 13.48
C THR A 179 24.02 45.49 14.28
N VAL A 180 25.31 45.34 14.53
CA VAL A 180 25.91 44.24 15.29
C VAL A 180 26.67 44.81 16.49
N PRO A 181 26.63 44.18 17.68
CA PRO A 181 27.36 44.68 18.85
C PRO A 181 28.87 44.50 18.69
N GLU A 182 29.68 45.35 19.34
CA GLU A 182 31.15 45.29 19.30
C GLU A 182 31.75 43.92 19.69
N LYS A 183 31.00 43.12 20.46
CA LYS A 183 31.40 41.77 20.90
C LYS A 183 31.34 40.72 19.78
N PHE A 184 30.81 41.08 18.61
CA PHE A 184 30.84 40.27 17.41
C PHE A 184 32.06 40.68 16.57
N THR A 185 33.17 39.96 16.76
CA THR A 185 34.48 40.36 16.25
C THR A 185 34.80 39.67 14.91
N ASN A 186 35.85 40.14 14.22
CA ASN A 186 36.29 39.62 12.91
C ASN A 186 35.17 39.56 11.86
N GLN A 187 34.30 40.58 11.86
CA GLN A 187 33.13 40.58 11.02
C GLN A 187 33.47 40.75 9.53
N ALA A 188 32.84 39.93 8.69
CA ALA A 188 32.78 40.10 7.26
C ALA A 188 31.31 40.15 6.83
N ILE A 189 30.94 41.18 6.08
CA ILE A 189 29.59 41.32 5.51
C ILE A 189 29.72 41.20 4.00
N LYS A 190 29.10 40.17 3.44
CA LYS A 190 29.01 39.98 1.99
C LYS A 190 27.57 40.21 1.55
N THR A 191 27.43 40.95 0.46
CA THR A 191 26.15 41.12 -0.23
C THR A 191 26.25 40.53 -1.63
N SER A 192 25.19 39.85 -2.06
CA SER A 192 25.10 39.29 -3.40
C SER A 192 23.65 39.27 -3.88
N PRO A 193 23.41 39.37 -5.20
CA PRO A 193 22.09 39.14 -5.76
C PRO A 193 21.54 37.77 -5.32
N PHE A 194 20.32 37.75 -4.81
CA PHE A 194 19.61 36.51 -4.53
C PHE A 194 18.84 36.09 -5.77
N GLN A 195 19.12 34.89 -6.27
CA GLN A 195 18.48 34.38 -7.47
C GLN A 195 17.14 33.74 -7.13
N TYR A 196 16.06 34.42 -7.49
CA TYR A 196 14.74 33.79 -7.57
C TYR A 196 14.71 32.95 -8.85
N ALA A 197 14.73 31.62 -8.70
CA ALA A 197 14.50 30.77 -9.84
C ALA A 197 13.08 31.03 -10.36
N SER A 198 12.94 31.42 -11.63
CA SER A 198 11.61 31.34 -12.25
C SER A 198 11.16 29.89 -12.20
N VAL A 199 9.92 29.63 -11.79
CA VAL A 199 9.34 28.28 -11.78
C VAL A 199 9.17 27.86 -13.25
N GLN A 200 10.25 27.39 -13.86
CA GLN A 200 10.24 26.86 -15.22
C GLN A 200 9.97 25.36 -15.23
N VAL A 201 10.02 24.71 -14.06
CA VAL A 201 9.55 23.34 -13.91
C VAL A 201 8.03 23.44 -13.81
N PRO A 202 7.25 23.08 -14.85
CA PRO A 202 5.84 22.87 -14.67
C PRO A 202 5.69 21.80 -13.60
N LEU A 203 5.22 22.18 -12.42
CA LEU A 203 4.69 21.21 -11.48
C LEU A 203 3.62 20.43 -12.24
N CYS A 204 3.74 19.10 -12.29
CA CYS A 204 2.75 18.28 -12.93
C CYS A 204 1.38 18.64 -12.37
N VAL A 205 0.54 19.26 -13.20
CA VAL A 205 -0.87 19.43 -12.88
C VAL A 205 -1.45 18.03 -12.96
N VAL A 206 -1.93 17.52 -11.84
CA VAL A 206 -2.68 16.26 -11.80
C VAL A 206 -3.81 16.40 -12.80
N GLN A 207 -3.84 15.54 -13.82
CA GLN A 207 -4.95 15.46 -14.77
C GLN A 207 -5.92 14.40 -14.26
N PRO A 208 -6.90 14.74 -13.41
CA PRO A 208 -7.73 13.77 -12.68
C PRO A 208 -8.46 12.77 -13.57
N ASN A 209 -8.60 13.09 -14.86
CA ASN A 209 -9.36 12.33 -15.85
C ASN A 209 -8.46 11.48 -16.78
N LEU A 210 -7.15 11.42 -16.54
CA LEU A 210 -6.26 10.62 -17.35
C LEU A 210 -6.53 9.13 -17.04
N ALA A 211 -6.95 8.37 -18.06
CA ALA A 211 -7.07 6.92 -17.98
C ALA A 211 -5.67 6.30 -17.95
N VAL A 212 -5.00 6.39 -16.80
CA VAL A 212 -3.67 5.80 -16.59
C VAL A 212 -3.86 4.31 -16.34
N GLN A 213 -3.27 3.47 -17.17
CA GLN A 213 -3.40 2.01 -17.07
C GLN A 213 -3.00 1.47 -15.69
N SER A 214 -2.03 2.08 -15.00
CA SER A 214 -1.62 1.70 -13.64
C SER A 214 -2.63 2.06 -12.55
N LEU A 215 -3.63 2.89 -12.87
CA LEU A 215 -4.75 3.24 -12.00
C LEU A 215 -6.07 2.59 -12.45
N SER A 216 -6.08 1.96 -13.63
CA SER A 216 -7.22 1.18 -14.09
C SER A 216 -7.31 -0.13 -13.31
N GLY A 217 -8.53 -0.52 -12.94
CA GLY A 217 -8.80 -1.87 -12.47
C GLY A 217 -8.49 -2.91 -13.56
N PRO A 218 -8.63 -4.21 -13.24
CA PRO A 218 -8.41 -5.27 -14.22
C PRO A 218 -9.27 -5.08 -15.48
N GLY A 219 -8.76 -5.55 -16.62
CA GLY A 219 -9.45 -5.45 -17.91
C GLY A 219 -10.66 -6.39 -18.07
N HIS A 220 -10.99 -7.15 -17.02
CA HIS A 220 -12.13 -8.07 -16.95
C HIS A 220 -13.19 -7.56 -15.98
N ARG A 221 -14.38 -8.16 -16.03
CA ARG A 221 -15.51 -7.76 -15.18
C ARG A 221 -15.20 -8.07 -13.71
N LEU A 222 -15.39 -7.09 -12.83
CA LEU A 222 -15.48 -7.32 -11.40
C LEU A 222 -16.94 -7.53 -11.02
N LEU A 223 -17.25 -8.71 -10.49
CA LEU A 223 -18.57 -9.06 -9.99
C LEU A 223 -18.83 -8.34 -8.67
N LYS A 224 -20.07 -7.90 -8.47
CA LYS A 224 -20.51 -7.32 -7.21
C LYS A 224 -20.92 -8.41 -6.24
N GLN A 225 -20.77 -8.14 -4.95
CA GLN A 225 -21.30 -8.99 -3.88
C GLN A 225 -22.79 -9.30 -4.06
N SER A 226 -23.59 -8.34 -4.55
CA SER A 226 -25.02 -8.54 -4.84
C SER A 226 -25.30 -9.54 -5.97
N GLU A 227 -24.33 -9.78 -6.86
CA GLU A 227 -24.45 -10.78 -7.92
C GLU A 227 -24.07 -12.17 -7.40
N VAL A 228 -23.04 -12.24 -6.56
CA VAL A 228 -22.51 -13.50 -6.03
C VAL A 228 -23.35 -14.06 -4.88
N LYS A 229 -23.98 -13.21 -4.07
CA LYS A 229 -24.79 -13.61 -2.90
C LYS A 229 -26.28 -13.80 -3.22
N LYS A 230 -26.68 -14.03 -4.48
CA LYS A 230 -28.07 -14.39 -4.87
C LYS A 230 -28.44 -15.82 -4.45
N ASN A 231 -28.36 -16.10 -3.15
CA ASN A 231 -28.27 -17.45 -2.59
C ASN A 231 -29.61 -18.14 -2.28
N ALA A 232 -30.75 -17.56 -2.66
CA ALA A 232 -32.04 -18.17 -2.40
C ALA A 232 -32.44 -19.11 -3.55
N PRO A 233 -32.85 -20.37 -3.28
CA PRO A 233 -33.62 -21.12 -4.26
C PRO A 233 -34.94 -20.37 -4.45
N ALA A 234 -34.99 -19.54 -5.48
CA ALA A 234 -36.23 -18.96 -5.95
C ALA A 234 -37.15 -20.11 -6.42
N GLN A 235 -38.48 -19.90 -6.39
CA GLN A 235 -39.47 -20.93 -6.75
C GLN A 235 -39.31 -21.46 -8.18
N ASP A 236 -38.48 -20.81 -9.00
CA ASP A 236 -38.14 -21.10 -10.40
C ASP A 236 -36.74 -21.73 -10.59
N ALA A 237 -36.03 -22.12 -9.52
CA ALA A 237 -34.72 -22.75 -9.61
C ALA A 237 -34.81 -24.21 -10.10
N GLN A 238 -34.14 -24.53 -11.20
CA GLN A 238 -34.01 -25.91 -11.70
C GLN A 238 -32.67 -26.49 -11.26
N LEU A 239 -32.67 -27.62 -10.55
CA LEU A 239 -31.45 -28.39 -10.27
C LEU A 239 -30.96 -29.03 -11.58
N ILE A 240 -29.84 -28.55 -12.11
CA ILE A 240 -29.28 -29.00 -13.40
C ILE A 240 -28.09 -29.96 -13.24
N PHE A 241 -27.47 -29.96 -12.07
CA PHE A 241 -26.38 -30.88 -11.72
C PHE A 241 -26.44 -31.22 -10.23
N ASN A 242 -26.33 -32.50 -9.90
CA ASN A 242 -26.34 -32.99 -8.52
C ASN A 242 -25.55 -34.30 -8.43
N GLN A 243 -24.29 -34.18 -8.04
CA GLN A 243 -23.40 -35.32 -7.90
C GLN A 243 -22.92 -35.40 -6.45
N VAL A 244 -22.91 -36.62 -5.94
CA VAL A 244 -22.42 -36.98 -4.60
C VAL A 244 -21.13 -37.77 -4.77
N ASP A 245 -20.20 -37.56 -3.86
CA ASP A 245 -18.87 -38.17 -3.89
C ASP A 245 -18.57 -38.90 -2.57
N SER A 246 -17.57 -39.78 -2.58
CA SER A 246 -17.28 -40.69 -1.48
C SER A 246 -16.32 -40.06 -0.48
N ALA A 247 -16.74 -39.88 0.77
CA ALA A 247 -15.84 -39.34 1.77
C ALA A 247 -14.55 -40.18 1.95
N GLY A 248 -13.40 -39.52 2.06
CA GLY A 248 -12.09 -40.09 2.35
C GLY A 248 -11.30 -40.59 1.14
N ASP A 249 -11.58 -40.07 -0.06
CA ASP A 249 -10.81 -40.35 -1.29
C ASP A 249 -9.98 -39.15 -1.78
N ASP A 250 -9.73 -38.18 -0.89
CA ASP A 250 -8.83 -37.03 -1.02
C ASP A 250 -7.34 -37.42 -1.03
N HIS A 251 -6.99 -38.47 -1.78
CA HIS A 251 -5.67 -39.09 -1.83
C HIS A 251 -5.05 -39.11 -3.24
N GLY A 252 -5.59 -38.31 -4.15
CA GLY A 252 -5.13 -38.16 -5.54
C GLY A 252 -5.30 -39.44 -6.36
N ASP A 253 -5.07 -39.37 -7.68
CA ASP A 253 -5.33 -40.51 -8.59
C ASP A 253 -4.49 -41.76 -8.29
N ASN A 254 -3.37 -41.61 -7.56
CA ASN A 254 -2.56 -42.76 -7.12
C ASN A 254 -2.98 -43.32 -5.75
N GLY A 255 -3.92 -42.65 -5.05
CA GLY A 255 -4.36 -43.00 -3.71
C GLY A 255 -3.27 -42.89 -2.64
N GLN A 256 -2.21 -42.10 -2.90
CA GLN A 256 -1.06 -41.95 -2.00
C GLN A 256 -0.86 -40.51 -1.49
N PHE A 257 -1.68 -39.55 -1.91
CA PHE A 257 -1.49 -38.17 -1.49
C PHE A 257 -1.72 -38.02 0.02
N THR A 258 -0.86 -37.21 0.62
CA THR A 258 -0.92 -36.83 2.04
C THR A 258 -0.95 -35.32 2.16
N TYR A 259 -1.61 -34.83 3.19
CA TYR A 259 -1.66 -33.39 3.47
C TYR A 259 -0.31 -32.85 3.96
N PRO A 260 -0.07 -31.54 3.79
CA PRO A 260 1.05 -30.88 4.44
C PRO A 260 1.04 -31.10 5.96
N THR A 261 2.22 -31.09 6.56
CA THR A 261 2.40 -31.39 7.98
C THR A 261 1.97 -30.26 8.92
N ASN A 262 1.69 -29.05 8.40
CA ASN A 262 1.15 -27.96 9.19
C ASN A 262 -0.27 -28.27 9.66
N GLN A 263 -0.55 -27.98 10.94
CA GLN A 263 -1.81 -28.33 11.60
C GLN A 263 -3.05 -27.61 11.03
N GLN A 264 -2.87 -26.55 10.24
CA GLN A 264 -3.97 -25.86 9.58
C GLN A 264 -4.62 -26.70 8.47
N PHE A 265 -3.88 -27.65 7.87
CA PHE A 265 -4.41 -28.60 6.89
C PHE A 265 -5.08 -29.79 7.60
N GLN A 266 -6.31 -29.55 8.05
CA GLN A 266 -7.07 -30.58 8.76
C GLN A 266 -7.59 -31.67 7.81
N PRO A 267 -7.75 -32.92 8.26
CA PRO A 267 -8.32 -33.99 7.46
C PRO A 267 -9.67 -33.61 6.83
N GLY A 268 -9.88 -34.00 5.56
CA GLY A 268 -11.08 -33.76 4.78
C GLY A 268 -11.20 -32.35 4.17
N ILE A 269 -10.16 -31.50 4.25
CA ILE A 269 -10.19 -30.12 3.73
C ILE A 269 -10.21 -30.05 2.18
N ALA A 270 -9.75 -31.11 1.51
CA ALA A 270 -9.79 -31.26 0.06
C ALA A 270 -10.73 -32.41 -0.40
N ASP A 271 -11.51 -32.98 0.52
CA ASP A 271 -12.49 -34.04 0.28
C ASP A 271 -13.86 -33.42 0.01
N ILE A 272 -14.25 -33.35 -1.26
CA ILE A 272 -15.56 -32.88 -1.67
C ILE A 272 -16.54 -34.05 -1.58
N THR A 273 -17.73 -33.82 -1.03
CA THR A 273 -18.76 -34.85 -0.87
C THR A 273 -19.98 -34.61 -1.74
N SER A 274 -20.16 -33.38 -2.23
CA SER A 274 -21.22 -33.09 -3.21
C SER A 274 -20.98 -31.78 -3.95
N LEU A 275 -21.39 -31.75 -5.22
CA LEU A 275 -21.57 -30.53 -6.00
C LEU A 275 -23.01 -30.46 -6.53
N GLN A 276 -23.68 -29.35 -6.24
CA GLN A 276 -25.02 -29.06 -6.72
C GLN A 276 -25.02 -27.73 -7.48
N ILE A 277 -25.66 -27.71 -8.66
CA ILE A 277 -25.79 -26.51 -9.50
C ILE A 277 -27.26 -26.31 -9.84
N TRP A 278 -27.78 -25.13 -9.53
CA TRP A 278 -29.13 -24.70 -9.88
C TRP A 278 -29.10 -23.62 -10.94
N GLU A 279 -29.94 -23.76 -11.97
CA GLU A 279 -30.21 -22.73 -12.95
C GLU A 279 -31.42 -21.88 -12.51
N HIS A 280 -31.22 -20.57 -12.52
CA HIS A 280 -32.24 -19.55 -12.39
C HIS A 280 -32.32 -18.73 -13.68
N SER A 281 -33.33 -17.88 -13.80
CA SER A 281 -33.46 -16.98 -14.96
C SER A 281 -32.27 -16.02 -15.15
N GLU A 282 -31.61 -15.61 -14.06
CA GLU A 282 -30.55 -14.59 -14.08
C GLU A 282 -29.16 -15.09 -13.66
N ASN A 283 -29.05 -16.28 -13.05
CA ASN A 283 -27.79 -16.79 -12.50
C ASN A 283 -27.78 -18.31 -12.42
N LEU A 284 -26.58 -18.86 -12.27
CA LEU A 284 -26.36 -20.20 -11.76
C LEU A 284 -25.91 -20.12 -10.29
N THR A 285 -26.48 -20.95 -9.44
CA THR A 285 -26.07 -21.09 -8.04
C THR A 285 -25.28 -22.38 -7.88
N PHE A 286 -24.10 -22.31 -7.30
CA PHE A 286 -23.21 -23.44 -7.02
C PHE A 286 -23.18 -23.68 -5.51
N ARG A 287 -23.31 -24.93 -5.09
CA ARG A 287 -23.04 -25.38 -3.71
C ARG A 287 -22.10 -26.56 -3.74
N LEU A 288 -20.96 -26.39 -3.08
CA LEU A 288 -19.98 -27.42 -2.83
C LEU A 288 -20.05 -27.77 -1.34
N THR A 289 -20.07 -29.04 -1.02
CA THR A 289 -20.02 -29.54 0.37
C THR A 289 -18.79 -30.39 0.53
N PHE A 290 -18.06 -30.21 1.63
CA PHE A 290 -16.82 -30.93 1.91
C PHE A 290 -16.94 -31.76 3.19
N SER A 291 -16.13 -32.82 3.31
CA SER A 291 -15.99 -33.56 4.57
C SER A 291 -15.48 -32.66 5.69
N ASN A 292 -14.63 -31.68 5.36
CA ASN A 292 -14.23 -30.60 6.25
C ASN A 292 -13.97 -29.29 5.48
N LEU A 293 -14.13 -28.16 6.16
CA LEU A 293 -13.76 -26.85 5.65
C LEU A 293 -13.15 -26.06 6.80
N VAL A 294 -12.03 -25.40 6.58
CA VAL A 294 -11.25 -24.77 7.65
C VAL A 294 -11.11 -23.28 7.40
N ASP A 295 -11.13 -22.50 8.48
CA ASP A 295 -10.78 -21.09 8.49
C ASP A 295 -9.70 -20.85 9.56
N PRO A 296 -8.43 -20.66 9.17
CA PRO A 296 -7.35 -20.28 10.07
C PRO A 296 -7.48 -18.87 10.67
N GLY A 297 -8.38 -18.04 10.12
CA GLY A 297 -8.63 -16.66 10.57
C GLY A 297 -7.69 -15.61 9.95
N TRP A 298 -6.96 -15.92 8.87
CA TRP A 298 -6.08 -14.94 8.22
C TRP A 298 -6.85 -14.00 7.28
N HIS A 299 -7.86 -14.53 6.60
CA HIS A 299 -8.77 -13.80 5.71
C HIS A 299 -10.23 -14.12 6.04
N PRO A 300 -10.77 -13.60 7.17
CA PRO A 300 -12.14 -13.89 7.60
C PRO A 300 -13.19 -13.48 6.55
N GLU A 301 -12.86 -12.55 5.65
CA GLU A 301 -13.72 -12.13 4.56
C GLU A 301 -14.08 -13.26 3.57
N TYR A 302 -13.34 -14.36 3.54
CA TYR A 302 -13.63 -15.51 2.67
C TYR A 302 -14.62 -16.51 3.30
N GLY A 303 -14.62 -16.59 4.63
CA GLY A 303 -15.37 -17.58 5.43
C GLY A 303 -14.75 -18.99 5.43
N TYR A 304 -13.61 -19.17 4.76
CA TYR A 304 -12.76 -20.38 4.73
C TYR A 304 -11.43 -20.07 4.05
N GLN A 305 -10.42 -20.93 4.21
CA GLN A 305 -9.16 -20.87 3.47
C GLN A 305 -8.60 -22.27 3.21
N LEU A 306 -7.49 -22.33 2.46
CA LEU A 306 -6.67 -23.53 2.21
C LEU A 306 -7.29 -24.59 1.28
N THR A 307 -8.57 -24.49 0.93
CA THR A 307 -9.20 -25.33 -0.12
C THR A 307 -9.24 -24.57 -1.46
N TYR A 308 -8.90 -25.25 -2.55
CA TYR A 308 -8.93 -24.70 -3.91
C TYR A 308 -9.70 -25.64 -4.82
N VAL A 309 -10.60 -25.09 -5.63
CA VAL A 309 -11.45 -25.86 -6.55
C VAL A 309 -11.37 -25.30 -7.96
N ALA A 310 -11.29 -26.18 -8.94
CA ALA A 310 -11.56 -25.85 -10.35
C ALA A 310 -12.78 -26.62 -10.83
N ILE A 311 -13.85 -25.91 -11.19
CA ILE A 311 -15.07 -26.48 -11.78
C ILE A 311 -14.99 -26.30 -13.29
N GLY A 312 -14.81 -27.40 -14.01
CA GLY A 312 -14.83 -27.46 -15.47
C GLY A 312 -16.25 -27.53 -16.01
N LEU A 313 -16.46 -26.88 -17.16
CA LEU A 313 -17.70 -26.91 -17.94
C LEU A 313 -17.36 -27.33 -19.38
N ASP A 314 -17.82 -28.51 -19.78
CA ASP A 314 -17.72 -29.01 -21.16
C ASP A 314 -19.07 -28.84 -21.86
N SER A 315 -19.11 -27.97 -22.86
CA SER A 315 -20.31 -27.65 -23.65
C SER A 315 -20.23 -28.10 -25.11
N GLY A 316 -19.22 -28.91 -25.45
CA GLY A 316 -19.02 -29.43 -26.81
C GLY A 316 -17.61 -29.16 -27.37
N PRO A 317 -17.46 -29.14 -28.71
CA PRO A 317 -16.15 -29.11 -29.35
C PRO A 317 -15.27 -27.93 -28.93
N GLY A 318 -13.97 -28.20 -28.77
CA GLY A 318 -13.01 -27.20 -28.27
C GLY A 318 -12.80 -27.36 -26.76
N GLY A 319 -12.28 -26.34 -26.09
CA GLY A 319 -12.06 -26.36 -24.64
C GLY A 319 -10.61 -26.61 -24.21
N ALA A 320 -10.31 -26.17 -22.99
CA ALA A 320 -9.03 -26.41 -22.33
C ALA A 320 -8.95 -27.84 -21.82
N VAL A 321 -7.84 -28.51 -22.12
CA VAL A 321 -7.54 -29.86 -21.63
C VAL A 321 -6.86 -29.84 -20.26
N GLN A 322 -6.09 -28.78 -19.98
CA GLN A 322 -5.36 -28.60 -18.72
C GLN A 322 -6.23 -27.86 -17.71
N ILE A 323 -6.10 -28.21 -16.42
CA ILE A 323 -6.84 -27.53 -15.35
C ILE A 323 -6.38 -26.08 -15.17
N GLY A 324 -5.13 -25.75 -15.46
CA GLY A 324 -4.55 -24.42 -15.18
C GLY A 324 -4.26 -24.20 -13.69
N LYS A 325 -3.88 -22.97 -13.32
CA LYS A 325 -3.68 -22.53 -11.91
C LYS A 325 -2.82 -23.48 -11.06
N ASN A 326 -1.71 -23.95 -11.64
CA ASN A 326 -0.81 -24.95 -11.04
C ASN A 326 -1.45 -26.31 -10.71
N GLY A 327 -2.60 -26.67 -11.30
CA GLY A 327 -3.19 -28.00 -11.15
C GLY A 327 -2.31 -29.13 -11.69
N GLY A 328 -1.42 -28.83 -12.64
CA GLY A 328 -0.35 -29.75 -13.08
C GLY A 328 -0.83 -31.02 -13.82
N THR A 329 -2.11 -31.10 -14.19
CA THR A 329 -2.71 -32.25 -14.87
C THR A 329 -3.83 -31.83 -15.83
N THR A 330 -4.34 -32.81 -16.57
CA THR A 330 -5.47 -32.69 -17.51
C THR A 330 -6.77 -33.13 -16.87
N PHE A 331 -7.89 -32.60 -17.35
CA PHE A 331 -9.19 -33.15 -17.00
C PHE A 331 -9.30 -34.64 -17.46
N PRO A 332 -9.91 -35.52 -16.65
CA PRO A 332 -10.04 -36.94 -16.96
C PRO A 332 -11.15 -37.18 -18.01
N HIS A 333 -11.32 -38.44 -18.42
CA HIS A 333 -12.44 -38.89 -19.28
C HIS A 333 -12.62 -38.16 -20.62
N ASN A 334 -11.54 -37.62 -21.19
CA ASN A 334 -11.54 -36.77 -22.39
C ASN A 334 -12.40 -35.50 -22.24
N PHE A 335 -12.57 -35.01 -21.01
CA PHE A 335 -13.28 -33.77 -20.73
C PHE A 335 -12.48 -32.57 -21.25
N THR A 336 -13.18 -31.62 -21.88
CA THR A 336 -12.58 -30.39 -22.39
C THR A 336 -13.37 -29.18 -21.92
N ALA A 337 -12.74 -28.32 -21.12
CA ALA A 337 -13.42 -27.23 -20.44
C ALA A 337 -13.54 -25.99 -21.36
N ASN A 338 -14.74 -25.67 -21.84
CA ASN A 338 -14.99 -24.39 -22.51
C ASN A 338 -15.02 -23.21 -21.51
N ARG A 339 -15.34 -23.51 -20.24
CA ARG A 339 -15.19 -22.60 -19.10
C ARG A 339 -14.59 -23.33 -17.92
N THR A 340 -13.79 -22.61 -17.14
CA THR A 340 -13.32 -23.08 -15.83
C THR A 340 -13.64 -22.04 -14.78
N VAL A 341 -14.32 -22.44 -13.71
CA VAL A 341 -14.56 -21.60 -12.53
C VAL A 341 -13.60 -22.03 -11.44
N TYR A 342 -12.64 -21.17 -11.13
CA TYR A 342 -11.75 -21.37 -9.99
C TYR A 342 -12.33 -20.72 -8.74
N VAL A 343 -12.30 -21.44 -7.63
CA VAL A 343 -12.92 -21.05 -6.36
C VAL A 343 -11.96 -21.31 -5.21
N SER A 344 -11.74 -20.28 -4.40
CA SER A 344 -10.96 -20.32 -3.15
C SER A 344 -11.37 -19.11 -2.29
N GLY A 345 -10.44 -18.25 -1.86
CA GLY A 345 -10.77 -16.96 -1.25
C GLY A 345 -11.59 -16.01 -2.14
N GLY A 346 -11.69 -16.31 -3.44
CA GLY A 346 -12.60 -15.62 -4.36
C GLY A 346 -13.05 -16.53 -5.48
N ILE A 347 -13.49 -15.92 -6.58
CA ILE A 347 -13.96 -16.63 -7.77
C ILE A 347 -13.34 -16.01 -9.02
N GLN A 348 -12.79 -16.82 -9.92
CA GLN A 348 -12.46 -16.40 -11.27
C GLN A 348 -13.07 -17.36 -12.28
N ILE A 349 -13.74 -16.81 -13.30
CA ILE A 349 -14.21 -17.60 -14.45
C ILE A 349 -13.35 -17.30 -15.68
N HIS A 350 -12.84 -18.37 -16.29
CA HIS A 350 -11.96 -18.32 -17.44
C HIS A 350 -12.64 -18.94 -18.66
N ASP A 351 -12.30 -18.46 -19.86
CA ASP A 351 -12.58 -19.17 -21.10
C ASP A 351 -11.52 -20.25 -21.41
N GLU A 352 -11.75 -21.01 -22.48
CA GLU A 352 -10.85 -22.07 -22.95
C GLU A 352 -9.44 -21.61 -23.34
N ALA A 353 -9.23 -20.31 -23.58
CA ALA A 353 -7.93 -19.72 -23.85
C ALA A 353 -7.23 -19.23 -22.57
N GLY A 354 -7.86 -19.39 -21.40
CA GLY A 354 -7.36 -18.91 -20.11
C GLY A 354 -7.58 -17.42 -19.89
N LYS A 355 -8.42 -16.75 -20.68
CA LYS A 355 -8.77 -15.35 -20.45
C LYS A 355 -9.79 -15.26 -19.32
N ILE A 356 -9.52 -14.39 -18.35
CA ILE A 356 -10.44 -14.08 -17.27
C ILE A 356 -11.65 -13.33 -17.83
N LEU A 357 -12.85 -13.89 -17.68
CA LEU A 357 -14.11 -13.27 -18.10
C LEU A 357 -14.68 -12.39 -16.98
N ALA A 358 -14.64 -12.88 -15.75
CA ALA A 358 -15.08 -12.18 -14.56
C ALA A 358 -14.36 -12.67 -13.30
N GLU A 359 -14.30 -11.80 -12.30
CA GLU A 359 -13.67 -12.07 -11.01
C GLU A 359 -14.51 -11.51 -9.87
N TYR A 360 -14.52 -12.23 -8.75
CA TYR A 360 -15.05 -11.77 -7.47
C TYR A 360 -14.01 -12.00 -6.37
N MET A 361 -13.77 -10.96 -5.58
CA MET A 361 -13.06 -11.05 -4.30
C MET A 361 -13.94 -10.42 -3.22
N PRO A 362 -14.24 -11.13 -2.11
CA PRO A 362 -14.94 -10.55 -0.96
C PRO A 362 -14.16 -9.35 -0.39
N LEU A 363 -14.88 -8.31 0.03
CA LEU A 363 -14.30 -7.14 0.70
C LEU A 363 -14.48 -7.17 2.22
N ASP A 364 -15.43 -7.99 2.69
CA ASP A 364 -15.84 -8.16 4.08
C ASP A 364 -16.49 -9.54 4.29
N GLU A 365 -16.74 -9.89 5.54
CA GLU A 365 -17.36 -11.17 5.96
C GLU A 365 -18.78 -11.37 5.39
N TRP A 366 -19.51 -10.32 5.02
CA TRP A 366 -20.82 -10.48 4.37
C TRP A 366 -20.70 -10.93 2.91
N GLY A 367 -19.53 -10.68 2.31
CA GLY A 367 -19.14 -11.18 1.00
C GLY A 367 -18.64 -12.61 0.99
N ALA A 368 -18.37 -13.21 2.15
CA ALA A 368 -17.84 -14.56 2.27
C ALA A 368 -18.67 -15.58 1.48
N ILE A 369 -17.99 -16.48 0.78
CA ILE A 369 -18.63 -17.55 0.00
C ILE A 369 -18.55 -18.91 0.72
N GLY A 370 -17.66 -19.06 1.71
CA GLY A 370 -17.55 -20.23 2.56
C GLY A 370 -18.30 -20.09 3.88
N ASP A 371 -18.71 -21.23 4.43
CA ASP A 371 -19.24 -21.40 5.77
C ASP A 371 -18.69 -22.70 6.37
N VAL A 372 -17.71 -22.58 7.27
CA VAL A 372 -17.08 -23.73 7.95
C VAL A 372 -18.05 -24.51 8.85
N SER A 373 -19.11 -23.89 9.36
CA SER A 373 -20.10 -24.57 10.20
C SER A 373 -20.97 -25.52 9.39
N LEU A 374 -21.27 -25.13 8.15
CA LEU A 374 -21.99 -25.95 7.18
C LEU A 374 -21.06 -26.83 6.33
N LYS A 375 -19.74 -26.57 6.38
CA LYS A 375 -18.71 -27.17 5.51
C LYS A 375 -19.03 -26.97 4.03
N GLN A 376 -19.50 -25.77 3.70
CA GLN A 376 -20.02 -25.44 2.39
C GLN A 376 -19.37 -24.22 1.80
N VAL A 377 -19.17 -24.25 0.48
CA VAL A 377 -18.89 -23.08 -0.34
C VAL A 377 -20.08 -22.86 -1.25
N GLN A 378 -20.75 -21.71 -1.14
CA GLN A 378 -21.95 -21.39 -1.91
C GLN A 378 -21.89 -19.99 -2.52
N PHE A 379 -22.10 -19.92 -3.83
CA PHE A 379 -22.06 -18.67 -4.59
C PHE A 379 -22.94 -18.72 -5.83
N SER A 380 -23.24 -17.55 -6.38
CA SER A 380 -23.95 -17.37 -7.65
C SER A 380 -23.05 -16.73 -8.70
N LEU A 381 -23.28 -17.08 -9.97
CA LEU A 381 -22.63 -16.44 -11.11
C LEU A 381 -23.68 -16.02 -12.15
N PRO A 382 -23.60 -14.80 -12.72
CA PRO A 382 -24.55 -14.33 -13.71
C PRO A 382 -24.71 -15.27 -14.92
N ARG A 383 -25.96 -15.46 -15.37
CA ARG A 383 -26.32 -16.45 -16.40
C ARG A 383 -25.63 -16.21 -17.73
N GLU A 384 -25.32 -14.96 -18.05
CA GLU A 384 -24.62 -14.54 -19.27
C GLU A 384 -23.16 -15.00 -19.36
N LEU A 385 -22.57 -15.49 -18.26
CA LEU A 385 -21.21 -16.04 -18.26
C LEU A 385 -21.15 -17.48 -18.81
N PHE A 386 -22.30 -18.12 -18.99
CA PHE A 386 -22.44 -19.53 -19.37
C PHE A 386 -23.13 -19.69 -20.74
N PRO A 387 -22.96 -20.84 -21.43
CA PRO A 387 -23.65 -21.12 -22.69
C PRO A 387 -25.17 -21.01 -22.58
N THR A 388 -25.85 -20.67 -23.69
CA THR A 388 -27.31 -20.51 -23.70
C THR A 388 -28.06 -21.79 -23.33
N ARG A 389 -27.55 -22.98 -23.69
CA ARG A 389 -28.14 -24.28 -23.36
C ARG A 389 -27.22 -25.04 -22.42
N LEU A 390 -27.76 -25.52 -21.30
CA LEU A 390 -27.02 -26.29 -20.29
C LEU A 390 -27.38 -27.79 -20.28
N GLU A 391 -28.40 -28.20 -21.04
CA GLU A 391 -28.94 -29.56 -21.04
C GLU A 391 -27.92 -30.64 -21.46
N SER A 392 -26.92 -30.28 -22.27
CA SER A 392 -25.86 -31.16 -22.75
C SER A 392 -24.49 -30.86 -22.14
N VAL A 393 -24.45 -29.97 -21.15
CA VAL A 393 -23.21 -29.56 -20.50
C VAL A 393 -22.81 -30.60 -19.47
N LYS A 394 -21.56 -31.03 -19.51
CA LYS A 394 -20.97 -31.87 -18.47
C LYS A 394 -20.22 -31.00 -17.48
N TRP A 395 -20.27 -31.40 -16.22
CA TRP A 395 -19.58 -30.73 -15.13
C TRP A 395 -18.61 -31.67 -14.44
N LEU A 396 -17.51 -31.10 -13.97
CA LEU A 396 -16.51 -31.82 -13.21
C LEU A 396 -15.80 -30.85 -12.27
N ALA A 397 -15.49 -31.27 -11.05
CA ALA A 397 -14.72 -30.49 -10.09
C ALA A 397 -13.41 -31.20 -9.74
N ALA A 398 -12.32 -30.45 -9.77
CA ALA A 398 -11.02 -30.85 -9.25
C ALA A 398 -10.77 -30.08 -7.95
N VAL A 399 -10.44 -30.78 -6.87
CA VAL A 399 -10.21 -30.18 -5.56
C VAL A 399 -8.78 -30.43 -5.12
N GLY A 400 -8.17 -29.40 -4.54
CA GLY A 400 -6.87 -29.48 -3.92
C GLY A 400 -6.72 -28.43 -2.85
N LEU A 401 -5.48 -28.18 -2.47
CA LEU A 401 -5.15 -27.18 -1.47
C LEU A 401 -4.80 -25.84 -2.12
N GLN A 402 -5.10 -24.73 -1.45
CA GLN A 402 -4.79 -23.38 -1.92
C GLN A 402 -3.36 -22.99 -1.53
N ASP A 403 -2.62 -22.41 -2.47
CA ASP A 403 -1.44 -21.60 -2.22
C ASP A 403 -1.67 -20.17 -2.74
N ASP A 404 -1.79 -19.22 -1.82
CA ASP A 404 -1.92 -17.79 -2.11
C ASP A 404 -0.57 -17.05 -2.00
N HIS A 405 0.52 -17.80 -1.82
CA HIS A 405 1.88 -17.32 -1.65
C HIS A 405 2.06 -16.33 -0.48
N GLY A 406 1.23 -16.45 0.56
CA GLY A 406 1.28 -15.62 1.76
C GLY A 406 0.62 -14.25 1.58
N GLY A 407 -0.21 -14.09 0.54
CA GLY A 407 -0.99 -12.88 0.27
C GLY A 407 -2.49 -13.12 0.31
N ALA A 408 -3.26 -12.04 0.11
CA ALA A 408 -4.71 -12.14 -0.08
C ALA A 408 -5.03 -12.39 -1.56
N GLY A 409 -5.79 -13.44 -1.88
CA GLY A 409 -6.29 -13.63 -3.24
C GLY A 409 -6.81 -15.04 -3.53
N LEU A 410 -7.09 -15.27 -4.80
CA LEU A 410 -7.49 -16.59 -5.27
C LEU A 410 -6.37 -17.63 -5.08
N GLY A 411 -5.12 -17.27 -5.39
CA GLY A 411 -4.01 -18.22 -5.39
C GLY A 411 -4.11 -19.26 -6.51
N ASP A 412 -3.47 -20.40 -6.29
CA ASP A 412 -3.33 -21.54 -7.19
C ASP A 412 -3.44 -22.87 -6.42
N PHE A 413 -3.49 -24.01 -7.13
CA PHE A 413 -3.32 -25.33 -6.52
C PHE A 413 -1.93 -25.44 -5.90
N ARG A 414 -1.89 -25.73 -4.60
CA ARG A 414 -0.67 -25.96 -3.81
C ARG A 414 0.02 -27.24 -4.27
N VAL A 415 1.34 -27.17 -4.37
CA VAL A 415 2.16 -28.29 -4.82
C VAL A 415 2.06 -29.52 -3.92
N VAL A 416 1.97 -30.69 -4.55
CA VAL A 416 2.14 -32.00 -3.92
C VAL A 416 3.49 -32.57 -4.35
N GLU A 417 4.37 -32.75 -3.40
CA GLU A 417 5.73 -33.29 -3.58
C GLU A 417 5.76 -34.80 -3.36
N VAL A 418 6.93 -35.42 -3.56
CA VAL A 418 7.15 -36.83 -3.23
C VAL A 418 7.04 -37.06 -1.72
N LEU A 419 7.63 -36.15 -0.92
CA LEU A 419 7.59 -36.17 0.54
C LEU A 419 6.86 -34.91 1.03
N PRO A 420 5.98 -35.00 2.04
CA PRO A 420 5.28 -33.84 2.54
C PRO A 420 6.24 -32.91 3.28
N SER A 421 6.00 -31.60 3.18
CA SER A 421 6.66 -30.58 4.00
C SER A 421 5.66 -29.93 4.95
N GLU A 422 6.05 -28.84 5.60
CA GLU A 422 5.11 -28.03 6.38
C GLU A 422 3.98 -27.48 5.50
N TRP A 423 4.31 -27.08 4.27
CA TRP A 423 3.42 -26.31 3.38
C TRP A 423 3.20 -26.97 2.02
N SER A 424 3.69 -28.19 1.78
CA SER A 424 3.43 -28.94 0.56
C SER A 424 2.95 -30.34 0.89
N GLY A 425 2.04 -30.85 0.06
CA GLY A 425 1.55 -32.22 0.14
C GLY A 425 2.65 -33.24 -0.14
N GLY A 426 2.41 -34.50 0.20
CA GLY A 426 3.31 -35.61 -0.12
C GLY A 426 2.63 -36.69 -0.96
N GLY A 427 3.40 -37.62 -1.54
CA GLY A 427 2.89 -38.80 -2.25
C GLY A 427 2.83 -38.67 -3.78
N ASN A 428 3.24 -37.54 -4.36
CA ASN A 428 3.28 -37.35 -5.80
C ASN A 428 4.54 -37.96 -6.42
N SER A 429 4.53 -39.28 -6.61
CA SER A 429 5.60 -40.03 -7.29
C SER A 429 5.48 -40.05 -8.81
N ILE A 430 4.38 -39.52 -9.37
CA ILE A 430 4.06 -39.53 -10.80
C ILE A 430 3.70 -38.10 -11.21
N PRO A 431 4.63 -37.33 -11.81
CA PRO A 431 4.45 -35.90 -12.07
C PRO A 431 3.21 -35.53 -12.90
N THR A 432 2.66 -36.46 -13.69
CA THR A 432 1.48 -36.23 -14.53
C THR A 432 0.15 -36.24 -13.77
N ILE A 433 0.13 -36.66 -12.50
CA ILE A 433 -1.09 -36.65 -11.67
C ILE A 433 -1.42 -35.22 -11.19
N GLY A 434 -0.42 -34.34 -11.16
CA GLY A 434 -0.61 -32.94 -10.77
C GLY A 434 -0.82 -32.76 -9.27
N ASN A 435 -1.59 -31.73 -8.92
CA ASN A 435 -1.80 -31.24 -7.55
C ASN A 435 -3.27 -31.33 -7.10
N VAL A 436 -4.01 -32.28 -7.68
CA VAL A 436 -5.41 -32.54 -7.38
C VAL A 436 -5.50 -33.69 -6.38
N TYR A 437 -6.16 -33.43 -5.25
CA TYR A 437 -6.39 -34.41 -4.20
C TYR A 437 -7.65 -35.24 -4.46
N ASP A 438 -8.66 -34.65 -5.10
CA ASP A 438 -9.97 -35.26 -5.26
C ASP A 438 -10.65 -34.77 -6.56
N TRP A 439 -11.42 -35.64 -7.19
CA TRP A 439 -12.19 -35.41 -8.39
C TRP A 439 -13.65 -35.81 -8.21
N LEU A 440 -14.55 -34.85 -8.42
CA LEU A 440 -15.99 -35.12 -8.50
C LEU A 440 -16.44 -34.99 -9.96
N ALA A 441 -16.90 -36.09 -10.55
CA ALA A 441 -17.37 -36.19 -11.94
C ALA A 441 -18.68 -36.99 -12.03
N GLU A 442 -19.39 -36.88 -13.17
CA GLU A 442 -20.63 -37.62 -13.49
C GLU A 442 -20.50 -39.14 -13.46
#